data_AF-A0A7J9CLB7-F1
#
_entry.id   AF-A0A7J9CLB7-F1
#
_cell.length_a   1.000
_cell.length_b   1.000
_cell.length_c   1.000
_cell.angle_alpha   90.00
_cell.angle_beta   90.00
_cell.angle_gamma   90.00
#
_symmetry.space_group_name_H-M   'P 1'
#
loop_
_entity.id
_entity.type
_entity.pdbx_description
1 polymer ?
#
loop_
_entity_poly.entity_id
_entity_poly.type
_entity_poly.pdbx_seq_one_letter_code
_entity_poly.pdbx_strand_id
1 'polypeptide(L)' 'MLLIRERKPFDFRKLDAYMHQFKGSSSSIGAKKVKAESTLFRECCKSGNGEGCMRSFQQLKKEYATLRKKLGAYFQV' A
#
# COMPACT_ATOMS: atom_id res chain seq x y z
N MET A 1 5.20 13.79 -31.28
CA MET A 1 5.31 12.32 -31.12
C MET A 1 4.77 11.98 -29.73
N LEU A 2 3.49 11.62 -29.65
CA LEU A 2 2.81 11.26 -28.39
C LEU A 2 3.46 10.00 -27.84
N LEU A 3 4.20 10.12 -26.72
CA LEU A 3 4.56 8.97 -25.91
C LEU A 3 3.29 8.46 -25.24
N ILE A 4 2.53 7.63 -25.95
CA ILE A 4 1.59 6.70 -25.34
C ILE A 4 2.46 5.74 -24.54
N ARG A 5 2.79 6.13 -23.31
CA ARG A 5 3.33 5.25 -22.29
C ARG A 5 2.43 4.04 -22.32
N GLU A 6 2.95 2.88 -22.73
CA GLU A 6 2.27 1.60 -22.63
C GLU A 6 1.96 1.37 -21.14
N ARG A 7 0.89 2.00 -20.65
CA ARG A 7 0.34 1.75 -19.34
C ARG A 7 -0.32 0.40 -19.52
N LYS A 8 0.45 -0.67 -19.29
CA LYS A 8 -0.13 -1.98 -18.99
C LYS A 8 -1.29 -1.70 -18.02
N PRO A 9 -2.53 -2.10 -18.37
CA PRO A 9 -3.66 -1.83 -17.51
C PRO A 9 -3.34 -2.39 -16.13
N PHE A 10 -3.59 -1.60 -15.09
CA PHE A 10 -3.39 -2.06 -13.73
C PHE A 10 -4.23 -3.32 -13.52
N ASP A 11 -3.58 -4.42 -13.17
CA ASP A 11 -4.29 -5.62 -12.74
C ASP A 11 -4.74 -5.43 -11.29
N PHE A 12 -5.88 -4.75 -11.13
CA PHE A 12 -6.45 -4.44 -9.83
C PHE A 12 -6.73 -5.69 -8.98
N ARG A 13 -7.00 -6.84 -9.61
CA ARG A 13 -7.21 -8.11 -8.89
C ARG A 13 -5.92 -8.60 -8.26
N LYS A 14 -4.83 -8.58 -9.03
CA LYS A 14 -3.50 -8.94 -8.53
C LYS A 14 -3.02 -7.97 -7.45
N LEU A 15 -3.28 -6.67 -7.63
CA LEU A 15 -2.95 -5.65 -6.65
C LEU A 15 -3.75 -5.80 -5.33
N ASP A 16 -5.05 -6.09 -5.40
CA ASP A 16 -5.88 -6.38 -4.22
C ASP A 16 -5.35 -7.60 -3.46
N ALA A 17 -4.97 -8.67 -4.18
CA ALA A 17 -4.43 -9.88 -3.57
C ALA A 17 -3.14 -9.62 -2.79
N TYR A 18 -2.21 -8.84 -3.36
CA TYR A 18 -1.00 -8.44 -2.64
C TYR A 18 -1.31 -7.61 -1.40
N MET A 19 -2.21 -6.63 -1.50
CA MET A 19 -2.57 -5.81 -0.35
C MET A 19 -3.40 -6.57 0.68
N HIS A 20 -4.13 -7.60 0.31
CA HIS A 20 -4.82 -8.47 1.27
C HIS A 20 -3.81 -9.18 2.18
N GLN A 21 -2.77 -9.79 1.60
CA GLN A 21 -1.70 -10.42 2.37
C GLN A 21 -0.95 -9.40 3.23
N PHE A 22 -0.58 -8.25 2.63
CA PHE A 22 0.14 -7.20 3.35
C PHE A 22 -0.66 -6.58 4.50
N LYS A 23 -1.99 -6.43 4.33
CA LYS A 23 -2.91 -6.05 5.42
C LYS A 23 -2.89 -7.08 6.55
N GLY A 24 -2.86 -8.38 6.23
CA GLY A 24 -2.76 -9.46 7.20
C GLY A 24 -1.49 -9.33 8.04
N SER A 25 -0.33 -9.26 7.38
CA SER A 25 0.98 -9.13 8.04
C SER A 25 1.12 -7.84 8.86
N SER A 26 0.59 -6.71 8.37
CA SER A 26 0.60 -5.46 9.14
C SER A 26 -0.33 -5.53 10.37
N SER A 27 -1.45 -6.24 10.27
CA SER A 27 -2.34 -6.42 11.42
C SER A 27 -1.73 -7.30 12.51
N SER A 28 -0.95 -8.33 12.17
CA SER A 28 -0.35 -9.25 13.14
C SER A 28 0.73 -8.60 14.03
N ILE A 29 1.36 -7.51 13.55
CA ILE A 29 2.38 -6.75 14.31
C ILE A 29 1.83 -5.43 14.89
N GLY A 30 0.52 -5.21 14.86
CA GLY A 30 -0.09 -3.98 15.39
C GLY A 30 0.21 -2.71 14.58
N ALA A 31 0.60 -2.83 13.31
CA ALA A 31 0.92 -1.70 12.44
C ALA A 31 -0.34 -0.95 11.94
N LYS A 32 -1.07 -0.32 12.86
CA LYS A 32 -2.41 0.26 12.64
C LYS A 32 -2.51 1.18 11.42
N LYS A 33 -1.55 2.09 11.23
CA LYS A 33 -1.55 3.04 10.11
C LYS A 33 -1.27 2.36 8.76
N VAL A 34 -0.28 1.47 8.71
CA VAL A 34 0.02 0.68 7.52
C VAL A 34 -1.18 -0.18 7.11
N LYS A 35 -1.84 -0.82 8.07
CA LYS A 35 -3.08 -1.59 7.85
C LYS A 35 -4.21 -0.72 7.27
N ALA A 36 -4.36 0.51 7.77
CA ALA A 36 -5.40 1.44 7.29
C ALA A 36 -5.17 1.81 5.83
N GLU A 37 -3.95 2.23 5.46
CA GLU A 37 -3.60 2.57 4.07
C GLU A 37 -3.72 1.35 3.14
N SER A 38 -3.35 0.16 3.62
CA SER A 38 -3.54 -1.09 2.88
C SER A 38 -5.01 -1.39 2.61
N THR A 39 -5.91 -0.99 3.53
CA THR A 39 -7.36 -1.17 3.36
C THR A 39 -7.90 -0.17 2.32
N LEU A 40 -7.49 1.10 2.39
CA LEU A 40 -7.86 2.14 1.41
C LEU A 40 -7.40 1.78 0.00
N PHE A 41 -6.18 1.26 -0.14
CA PHE A 41 -5.67 0.80 -1.44
C PHE A 41 -6.54 -0.31 -2.04
N ARG A 42 -7.01 -1.26 -1.22
CA ARG A 42 -7.89 -2.34 -1.67
C ARG A 42 -9.25 -1.82 -2.14
N GLU A 43 -9.81 -0.83 -1.45
CA GLU A 43 -11.05 -0.18 -1.89
C GLU A 43 -10.86 0.53 -3.23
N CYS A 44 -9.71 1.18 -3.44
CA CYS A 44 -9.34 1.75 -4.73
C CYS A 44 -9.19 0.68 -5.82
N CYS A 45 -8.63 -0.50 -5.50
CA CYS A 45 -8.54 -1.61 -6.45
C CYS A 45 -9.92 -2.13 -6.85
N LYS A 46 -10.81 -2.34 -5.87
CA LYS A 46 -12.18 -2.82 -6.10
C LYS A 46 -13.02 -1.87 -6.95
N SER A 47 -12.77 -0.56 -6.82
CA SER A 47 -13.42 0.49 -7.62
C SER A 47 -12.72 0.77 -8.95
N GLY A 48 -11.63 0.07 -9.28
CA GLY A 48 -10.84 0.33 -10.50
C GLY A 48 -10.17 1.71 -10.51
N ASN A 49 -10.04 2.36 -9.36
CA ASN A 49 -9.50 3.70 -9.23
C ASN A 49 -7.96 3.66 -9.19
N GLY A 50 -7.33 3.69 -10.37
CA GLY A 50 -5.87 3.67 -10.51
C GLY A 50 -5.15 4.85 -9.84
N GLU A 51 -5.74 6.04 -9.87
CA GLU A 51 -5.17 7.21 -9.20
C GLU A 51 -5.24 7.07 -7.67
N GLY A 52 -6.39 6.61 -7.16
CA GLY A 52 -6.58 6.29 -5.75
C GLY A 52 -5.61 5.21 -5.27
N CYS A 53 -5.37 4.17 -6.06
CA CYS A 53 -4.36 3.15 -5.78
C CYS A 53 -2.96 3.79 -5.68
N MET A 54 -2.58 4.66 -6.62
CA MET A 54 -1.27 5.31 -6.59
C MET A 54 -1.09 6.20 -5.35
N ARG A 55 -2.10 7.02 -5.03
CA ARG A 55 -2.08 7.93 -3.88
C ARG A 55 -2.00 7.16 -2.55
N SER A 56 -2.87 6.17 -2.36
CA SER A 56 -2.86 5.32 -1.15
C SER A 56 -1.56 4.51 -1.03
N PHE A 57 -0.97 4.05 -2.14
CA PHE A 57 0.32 3.36 -2.10
C PHE A 57 1.48 4.26 -1.68
N GLN A 58 1.49 5.53 -2.12
CA GLN A 58 2.46 6.50 -1.65
C GLN A 58 2.34 6.75 -0.16
N GLN A 59 1.11 6.85 0.37
CA GLN A 59 0.89 7.03 1.80
C GLN A 59 1.29 5.78 2.61
N LEU A 60 0.96 4.58 2.11
CA LEU A 60 1.38 3.30 2.68
C LEU A 60 2.91 3.22 2.82
N LYS A 61 3.67 3.64 1.80
CA LYS A 61 5.14 3.70 1.86
C LYS A 61 5.65 4.63 2.95
N LYS A 62 5.02 5.80 3.13
CA LYS A 62 5.39 6.76 4.19
C LYS A 62 5.15 6.14 5.57
N GLU A 63 3.97 5.58 5.80
CA GLU A 63 3.63 4.96 7.09
C GLU A 63 4.52 3.75 7.39
N TYR A 64 4.86 2.94 6.38
CA TYR A 64 5.80 1.84 6.54
C TYR A 64 7.21 2.34 6.92
N ALA A 65 7.71 3.38 6.26
CA ALA A 65 9.02 3.96 6.59
C ALA A 65 9.03 4.55 8.01
N THR A 66 7.95 5.23 8.41
CA THR A 66 7.78 5.74 9.78
C THR A 66 7.78 4.60 10.80
N LEU A 67 7.03 3.53 10.55
CA LEU A 67 6.99 2.35 11.42
C LEU A 67 8.38 1.72 11.53
N ARG A 68 9.06 1.51 10.39
CA ARG A 68 10.41 0.93 10.36
C ARG A 68 11.40 1.76 11.15
N LYS A 69 11.35 3.09 11.05
CA LYS A 69 12.20 4.00 11.85
C LYS A 69 11.91 3.87 13.34
N LYS A 70 10.64 3.82 13.74
CA LYS A 70 10.24 3.67 15.15
C LYS A 70 10.67 2.31 15.73
N LEU A 71 10.47 1.23 15.00
CA LEU A 71 10.93 -0.10 15.41
C LEU A 71 12.46 -0.15 15.50
N GLY A 72 13.17 0.43 14.52
CA GLY A 72 14.62 0.53 14.56
C GLY A 72 15.13 1.23 15.82
N ALA A 73 14.52 2.36 16.19
CA ALA A 73 14.86 3.07 17.43
C ALA A 73 14.49 2.26 18.68
N TYR A 74 13.36 1.55 18.68
CA TYR A 74 12.92 0.71 19.80
C TYR A 74 13.85 -0.47 20.06
N PHE A 75 14.38 -1.10 19.01
CA PHE A 75 15.33 -2.22 19.12
C PHE A 75 16.80 -1.78 19.25
N GLN A 76 17.10 -0.49 19.16
CA GLN A 76 18.44 0.08 19.43
C GLN A 76 18.64 0.46 20.90
N VAL A 77 17.71 0.07 21.78
CA VAL A 77 17.86 0.12 23.23
C VAL A 77 18.57 -1.14 23.71
#